data_AF-K0SSZ0-F1
#
_entry.id   AF-K0SSZ0-F1
#
_cell.length_a   1.000
_cell.length_b   1.000
_cell.length_c   1.000
_cell.angle_alpha   90.00
_cell.angle_beta   90.00
_cell.angle_gamma   90.00
#
_symmetry.space_group_name_H-M   'P 1'
#
loop_
_entity.id
_entity.type
_entity.pdbx_description
1 polymer ?
#
loop_
_entity_poly.entity_id
_entity_poly.type
_entity_poly.pdbx_seq_one_letter_code
_entity_poly.pdbx_strand_id
1 'polypeptide(L)'
;MFWKSTSSTTVPSPSRRPSISRDEHLKSYLDHPVLKPSTRKVSNKLTKIFTDDTMYDTVFQTTNGFALILRVYVPSDGRTSPTMHMHGVRASHLWLDIRMKVIGYSPVSSDQAWRNANLKLGDAVYAVIHHFQLTPPSIQEITDQNLRKLQQTLSPSRDIRDNNHTTQARPPPPSYESSQQSAFVVNGRVHAGSNGDSVQAQEYNLEQFERVNRRPDCSVSDAEVNSLIPPIPSSFPELDDMAMPELQKIVEDPVALKSYVQNRTRVDTVRELKESIEKSNVDAATANLEKQDKVNLLCDEVEGLRKQLGEKVERYQELDRERNALTQPPDVDDAIRRLNVAKKNADNESEEIGDDWVESRGSDVSDFVRKFMESRLVYHTRAAKIERLRNTMS
;
A
#
# COMPACT_ATOMS: atom_id res chain seq x y z
N MET A 1 31.43 62.87 8.92
CA MET A 1 31.20 61.94 10.05
C MET A 1 29.72 61.59 10.10
N PHE A 2 29.28 60.48 9.50
CA PHE A 2 27.95 59.91 9.72
C PHE A 2 28.02 58.42 9.38
N TRP A 3 28.01 57.56 10.40
CA TRP A 3 27.70 56.14 10.25
C TRP A 3 26.43 55.87 11.05
N LYS A 4 25.38 55.44 10.35
CA LYS A 4 24.08 55.06 10.92
C LYS A 4 24.20 53.69 11.56
N SER A 5 23.72 53.58 12.80
CA SER A 5 23.55 52.34 13.55
C SER A 5 22.53 51.44 12.87
N THR A 6 22.90 50.19 12.60
CA THR A 6 22.00 49.12 12.18
C THR A 6 21.40 48.45 13.42
N SER A 7 20.09 48.56 13.56
CA SER A 7 19.29 47.87 14.57
C SER A 7 19.16 46.38 14.23
N SER A 8 19.47 45.53 15.20
CA SER A 8 19.35 44.06 15.14
C SER A 8 17.88 43.64 15.17
N THR A 9 17.41 43.02 14.09
CA THR A 9 16.10 42.36 14.01
C THR A 9 16.13 41.04 14.76
N THR A 10 15.48 40.99 15.92
CA THR A 10 15.23 39.76 16.68
C THR A 10 14.19 38.91 15.94
N VAL A 11 14.61 37.78 15.39
CA VAL A 11 13.74 36.78 14.76
C VAL A 11 12.96 36.04 15.87
N PRO A 12 11.62 35.96 15.81
CA PRO A 12 10.84 35.21 16.80
C PRO A 12 11.12 33.71 16.67
N SER A 13 11.45 33.08 17.80
CA SER A 13 11.71 31.64 17.88
C SER A 13 10.45 30.84 17.50
N PRO A 14 10.58 29.75 16.71
CA PRO A 14 9.43 28.93 16.34
C PRO A 14 8.81 28.30 17.60
N SER A 15 7.52 28.54 17.78
CA SER A 15 6.71 27.97 18.85
C SER A 15 6.88 26.44 18.91
N ARG A 16 7.49 25.96 19.99
CA ARG A 16 7.64 24.52 20.29
C ARG A 16 6.24 23.90 20.39
N ARG A 17 5.84 23.11 19.39
CA ARG A 17 4.62 22.31 19.49
C ARG A 17 4.78 21.27 20.61
N PRO A 18 3.73 20.99 21.40
CA PRO A 18 3.80 19.97 22.45
C PRO A 18 4.04 18.59 21.83
N SER A 19 5.06 17.88 22.32
CA SER A 19 5.35 16.50 21.91
C SER A 19 4.39 15.54 22.63
N ILE A 20 3.76 14.65 21.88
CA ILE A 20 2.91 13.57 22.39
C ILE A 20 3.74 12.69 23.34
N SER A 21 3.20 12.38 24.52
CA SER A 21 3.92 11.56 25.51
C SER A 21 3.91 10.08 25.13
N ARG A 22 4.86 9.29 25.67
CA ARG A 22 4.88 7.83 25.50
C ARG A 22 3.57 7.19 25.96
N ASP A 23 3.02 7.64 27.08
CA ASP A 23 1.78 7.10 27.63
C ASP A 23 0.59 7.41 26.73
N GLU A 24 0.55 8.59 26.10
CA GLU A 24 -0.46 8.93 25.11
C GLU A 24 -0.35 8.08 23.85
N HIS A 25 0.87 7.80 23.38
CA HIS A 25 1.10 6.87 22.28
C HIS A 25 0.60 5.46 22.61
N LEU A 26 1.00 4.93 23.77
CA LEU A 26 0.57 3.59 24.22
C LEU A 26 -0.94 3.52 24.41
N LYS A 27 -1.54 4.51 25.06
CA LYS A 27 -3.00 4.60 25.23
C LYS A 27 -3.70 4.63 23.87
N SER A 28 -3.23 5.45 22.93
CA SER A 28 -3.77 5.50 21.57
C SER A 28 -3.72 4.15 20.86
N TYR A 29 -2.66 3.38 21.06
CA TYR A 29 -2.49 2.08 20.41
C TYR A 29 -3.33 0.98 21.07
N LEU A 30 -3.29 0.90 22.40
CA LEU A 30 -3.99 -0.14 23.18
C LEU A 30 -5.51 0.09 23.25
N ASP A 31 -5.96 1.34 23.14
CA ASP A 31 -7.39 1.69 23.09
C ASP A 31 -7.91 1.97 21.67
N HIS A 32 -7.11 1.71 20.63
CA HIS A 32 -7.56 1.89 19.25
C HIS A 32 -8.72 0.93 18.94
N PRO A 33 -9.87 1.39 18.41
CA PRO A 33 -11.08 0.56 18.28
C PRO A 33 -10.87 -0.69 17.40
N VAL A 34 -10.02 -0.58 16.37
CA VAL A 34 -9.72 -1.68 15.45
C VAL A 34 -8.58 -2.57 15.95
N LEU A 35 -7.59 -2.02 16.64
CA LEU A 35 -6.35 -2.76 16.97
C LEU A 35 -6.46 -3.46 18.32
N LYS A 36 -7.20 -2.88 19.27
CA LYS A 36 -7.36 -3.36 20.65
C LYS A 36 -7.69 -4.85 20.75
N PRO A 37 -8.64 -5.42 19.98
CA PRO A 37 -8.99 -6.84 20.10
C PRO A 37 -7.84 -7.79 19.75
N SER A 38 -6.90 -7.33 18.91
CA SER A 38 -5.85 -8.16 18.33
C SER A 38 -4.44 -7.77 18.80
N THR A 39 -4.33 -6.80 19.71
CA THR A 39 -3.07 -6.29 20.21
C THR A 39 -2.78 -6.86 21.59
N ARG A 40 -1.59 -7.41 21.78
CA ARG A 40 -1.14 -7.96 23.06
C ARG A 40 0.29 -7.51 23.37
N LYS A 41 0.58 -7.36 24.65
CA LYS A 41 1.95 -7.14 25.12
C LYS A 41 2.77 -8.43 25.03
N VAL A 42 4.01 -8.34 24.57
CA VAL A 42 4.93 -9.47 24.47
C VAL A 42 5.77 -9.52 25.75
N SER A 43 5.49 -10.47 26.64
CA SER A 43 6.32 -10.69 27.83
C SER A 43 7.55 -11.52 27.47
N ASN A 44 8.75 -10.98 27.63
CA ASN A 44 9.98 -11.77 27.46
C ASN A 44 10.20 -12.62 28.72
N LYS A 45 9.92 -13.93 28.65
CA LYS A 45 10.04 -14.85 29.80
C LYS A 45 11.49 -15.07 30.26
N LEU A 46 12.49 -14.70 29.45
CA LEU A 46 13.90 -14.98 29.73
C LEU A 46 14.55 -13.98 30.70
N THR A 47 14.00 -12.78 30.87
CA THR A 47 14.53 -11.73 31.74
C THR A 47 13.53 -11.38 32.82
N LYS A 48 13.46 -12.23 33.86
CA LYS A 48 12.67 -11.98 35.09
C LYS A 48 13.07 -10.71 35.86
N ILE A 49 14.05 -9.94 35.37
CA ILE A 49 14.69 -8.81 36.05
C ILE A 49 14.28 -7.46 35.41
N PHE A 50 13.76 -7.44 34.18
CA PHE A 50 13.26 -6.20 33.56
C PHE A 50 11.92 -6.46 32.86
N THR A 51 10.86 -5.86 33.37
CA THR A 51 9.55 -5.77 32.71
C THR A 51 9.65 -4.79 31.55
N ASP A 52 10.27 -5.23 30.45
CA ASP A 52 10.40 -4.41 29.24
C ASP A 52 9.01 -4.23 28.60
N ASP A 53 8.35 -3.12 28.91
CA ASP A 53 7.00 -2.76 28.41
C ASP A 53 7.05 -2.09 27.03
N THR A 54 7.99 -2.54 26.20
CA THR A 54 8.30 -1.87 24.92
C THR A 54 7.79 -2.66 23.73
N MET A 55 7.44 -3.94 23.87
CA MET A 55 7.06 -4.80 22.76
C MET A 55 5.60 -5.24 22.78
N TYR A 56 4.94 -5.06 21.64
CA TYR A 56 3.54 -5.39 21.42
C TYR A 56 3.37 -6.09 20.08
N ASP A 57 2.53 -7.12 20.04
CA ASP A 57 2.14 -7.83 18.82
C ASP A 57 0.69 -7.48 18.48
N THR A 58 0.44 -7.04 17.24
CA THR A 58 -0.92 -6.96 16.68
C THR A 58 -1.10 -8.00 15.60
N VAL A 59 -2.11 -8.85 15.76
CA VAL A 59 -2.51 -9.84 14.75
C VAL A 59 -3.50 -9.20 13.78
N PHE A 60 -3.34 -9.44 12.49
CA PHE A 60 -4.29 -8.99 11.48
C PHE A 60 -4.40 -10.01 10.35
N GLN A 61 -5.52 -9.98 9.62
CA GLN A 61 -5.73 -10.81 8.45
C GLN A 61 -5.68 -9.96 7.18
N THR A 62 -4.97 -10.43 6.18
CA THR A 62 -4.86 -9.81 4.86
C THR A 62 -5.99 -10.23 3.91
N THR A 63 -6.20 -9.48 2.83
CA THR A 63 -7.22 -9.79 1.81
C THR A 63 -7.03 -11.13 1.11
N ASN A 64 -5.80 -11.64 1.03
CA ASN A 64 -5.50 -12.98 0.52
C ASN A 64 -5.65 -14.10 1.57
N GLY A 65 -6.15 -13.79 2.77
CA GLY A 65 -6.53 -14.74 3.80
C GLY A 65 -5.43 -15.15 4.78
N PHE A 66 -4.24 -14.54 4.71
CA PHE A 66 -3.16 -14.83 5.67
C PHE A 66 -3.35 -14.06 6.97
N ALA A 67 -3.17 -14.76 8.10
CA ALA A 67 -3.00 -14.12 9.40
C ALA A 67 -1.52 -13.79 9.60
N LEU A 68 -1.23 -12.54 9.92
CA LEU A 68 0.12 -12.03 10.12
C LEU A 68 0.23 -11.29 11.46
N ILE A 69 1.46 -11.12 11.94
CA ILE A 69 1.75 -10.42 13.20
C ILE A 69 2.65 -9.24 12.90
N LEU A 70 2.21 -8.04 13.27
CA LEU A 70 3.07 -6.85 13.34
C LEU A 70 3.57 -6.69 14.77
N ARG A 71 4.88 -6.81 14.96
CA ARG A 71 5.55 -6.52 16.24
C ARG A 71 6.01 -5.07 16.26
N VAL A 72 5.53 -4.34 17.25
CA VAL A 72 5.81 -2.92 17.47
C VAL A 72 6.69 -2.78 18.70
N TYR A 73 7.85 -2.14 18.53
CA TYR A 73 8.73 -1.72 19.61
C TYR A 73 8.57 -0.22 19.84
N VAL A 74 8.21 0.15 21.06
CA VAL A 74 7.98 1.52 21.51
C VAL A 74 9.12 1.91 22.47
N PRO A 75 10.01 2.85 22.10
CA PRO A 75 11.12 3.31 22.95
C PRO A 75 10.66 4.05 24.21
N SER A 76 11.37 3.87 25.32
CA SER A 76 11.02 4.41 26.65
C SER A 76 11.15 5.93 26.76
N ASP A 77 11.94 6.54 25.90
CA ASP A 77 12.23 7.98 25.91
C ASP A 77 11.10 8.86 25.33
N GLY A 78 10.13 8.24 24.64
CA GLY A 78 9.04 8.94 23.94
C GLY A 78 9.50 9.87 22.82
N ARG A 79 10.79 9.86 22.47
CA ARG A 79 11.40 10.74 21.46
C ARG A 79 11.86 9.97 20.24
N THR A 80 12.31 8.74 20.44
CA THR A 80 12.74 7.87 19.36
C THR A 80 11.52 7.31 18.64
N SER A 81 11.62 7.18 17.31
CA SER A 81 10.56 6.61 16.47
C SER A 81 10.26 5.17 16.89
N PRO A 82 8.98 4.76 16.95
CA PRO A 82 8.64 3.35 17.10
C PRO A 82 9.19 2.55 15.91
N THR A 83 9.53 1.28 16.15
CA THR A 83 9.92 0.37 15.07
C THR A 83 8.90 -0.75 14.92
N MET A 84 8.60 -1.14 13.69
CA MET A 84 7.59 -2.14 13.38
C MET A 84 8.21 -3.23 12.52
N HIS A 85 7.94 -4.49 12.83
CA HIS A 85 8.48 -5.64 12.11
C HIS A 85 7.39 -6.69 11.88
N MET A 86 7.41 -7.35 10.72
CA MET A 86 6.62 -8.57 10.55
C MET A 86 7.28 -9.69 11.34
N HIS A 87 6.52 -10.31 12.22
CA HIS A 87 7.03 -11.35 13.11
C HIS A 87 6.58 -12.74 12.66
N GLY A 88 7.50 -13.72 12.74
CA GLY A 88 7.19 -15.12 12.45
C GLY A 88 6.99 -15.44 10.97
N VAL A 89 7.43 -14.55 10.07
CA VAL A 89 7.24 -14.70 8.63
C VAL A 89 8.42 -14.10 7.86
N ARG A 90 8.73 -14.69 6.69
CA ARG A 90 9.54 -14.08 5.63
C ARG A 90 8.62 -13.75 4.48
N ALA A 91 8.59 -12.48 4.10
CA ALA A 91 7.73 -11.98 3.05
C ALA A 91 8.44 -10.88 2.25
N SER A 92 8.05 -10.70 1.00
CA SER A 92 8.49 -9.56 0.18
C SER A 92 7.36 -8.56 0.00
N HIS A 93 7.63 -7.29 0.27
CA HIS A 93 6.69 -6.18 0.12
C HIS A 93 7.47 -4.86 0.04
N LEU A 94 6.97 -3.86 -0.70
CA LEU A 94 7.66 -2.57 -0.91
C LEU A 94 7.96 -1.80 0.39
N TRP A 95 7.12 -1.99 1.40
CA TRP A 95 7.30 -1.39 2.72
C TRP A 95 8.16 -2.20 3.68
N LEU A 96 8.68 -3.37 3.28
CA LEU A 96 9.49 -4.23 4.13
C LEU A 96 10.94 -4.30 3.64
N ASP A 97 11.90 -4.23 4.56
CA ASP A 97 13.30 -4.55 4.27
C ASP A 97 13.58 -6.06 4.41
N ILE A 98 14.82 -6.49 4.15
CA ILE A 98 15.24 -7.89 4.27
C ILE A 98 15.14 -8.45 5.69
N ARG A 99 15.04 -7.60 6.71
CA ARG A 99 14.88 -7.96 8.13
C ARG A 99 13.42 -7.91 8.56
N MET A 100 12.50 -7.79 7.61
CA MET A 100 11.05 -7.65 7.84
C MET A 100 10.66 -6.37 8.60
N LYS A 101 11.53 -5.37 8.64
CA LYS A 101 11.24 -4.07 9.24
C LYS A 101 10.42 -3.23 8.26
N VAL A 102 9.43 -2.51 8.80
CA VAL A 102 8.64 -1.55 8.03
C VAL A 102 9.48 -0.31 7.74
N ILE A 103 9.80 -0.07 6.47
CA ILE A 103 10.60 1.06 5.98
C ILE A 103 9.82 1.98 5.03
N GLY A 104 8.72 1.52 4.44
CA GLY A 104 7.96 2.29 3.45
C GLY A 104 6.94 3.28 4.03
N TYR A 105 6.72 3.24 5.35
CA TYR A 105 5.83 4.19 6.02
C TYR A 105 6.62 5.42 6.50
N SER A 106 6.53 6.51 5.75
CA SER A 106 7.32 7.73 5.97
C SER A 106 7.36 8.23 7.43
N PRO A 107 6.23 8.26 8.19
CA PRO A 107 6.24 8.76 9.56
C PRO A 107 7.16 8.00 10.54
N VAL A 108 7.48 6.72 10.28
CA VAL A 108 8.36 5.92 11.16
C VAL A 108 9.76 5.69 10.57
N SER A 109 10.08 6.38 9.48
CA SER A 109 11.37 6.25 8.79
C SER A 109 12.54 6.85 9.59
N SER A 110 12.28 7.85 10.43
CA SER A 110 13.28 8.50 11.28
C SER A 110 12.64 9.21 12.48
N ASP A 111 13.42 9.45 13.53
CA ASP A 111 12.97 10.20 14.72
C ASP A 111 12.50 11.62 14.38
N GLN A 112 13.07 12.23 13.33
CA GLN A 112 12.64 13.55 12.87
C GLN A 112 11.29 13.48 12.15
N ALA A 113 11.11 12.49 11.26
CA ALA A 113 9.84 12.29 10.56
C ALA A 113 8.70 12.00 11.54
N TRP A 114 8.96 11.17 12.56
CA TRP A 114 7.99 10.83 13.60
C TRP A 114 7.52 12.07 14.37
N ARG A 115 8.46 12.89 14.84
CA ARG A 115 8.15 14.14 15.56
C ARG A 115 7.42 15.16 14.69
N ASN A 116 7.77 15.24 13.40
CA ASN A 116 7.13 16.15 12.46
C ASN A 116 5.71 15.72 12.09
N ALA A 117 5.45 14.41 12.06
CA ALA A 117 4.16 13.86 11.68
C ALA A 117 3.04 14.18 12.70
N ASN A 118 3.41 14.33 13.99
CA ASN A 118 2.46 14.59 15.07
C ASN A 118 1.28 13.58 15.11
N LEU A 119 1.58 12.33 14.75
CA LEU A 119 0.63 11.22 14.72
C LEU A 119 0.68 10.43 16.02
N LYS A 120 -0.44 9.88 16.45
CA LYS A 120 -0.45 8.94 17.57
C LYS A 120 -0.03 7.55 17.09
N LEU A 121 0.43 6.72 18.03
CA LEU A 121 0.96 5.39 17.69
C LEU A 121 -0.13 4.46 17.14
N GLY A 122 -1.35 4.52 17.68
CA GLY A 122 -2.47 3.73 17.18
C GLY A 122 -2.76 4.02 15.71
N ASP A 123 -2.81 5.30 15.33
CA ASP A 123 -3.06 5.71 13.94
C ASP A 123 -1.94 5.25 13.01
N ALA A 124 -0.68 5.34 13.46
CA ALA A 124 0.47 4.88 12.70
C ALA A 124 0.48 3.36 12.47
N VAL A 125 0.21 2.58 13.53
CA VAL A 125 0.12 1.12 13.44
C VAL A 125 -1.07 0.71 12.56
N TYR A 126 -2.21 1.38 12.71
CA TYR A 126 -3.39 1.14 11.89
C TYR A 126 -3.11 1.41 10.41
N ALA A 127 -2.46 2.52 10.07
CA ALA A 127 -2.10 2.85 8.69
C ALA A 127 -1.22 1.77 8.04
N VAL A 128 -0.22 1.26 8.78
CA VAL A 128 0.65 0.17 8.31
C VAL A 128 -0.11 -1.13 8.11
N ILE A 129 -0.94 -1.51 9.08
CA ILE A 129 -1.75 -2.73 8.97
C ILE A 129 -2.74 -2.61 7.82
N HIS A 130 -3.47 -1.50 7.73
CA HIS A 130 -4.44 -1.24 6.67
C HIS A 130 -3.78 -1.31 5.28
N HIS A 131 -2.57 -0.76 5.14
CA HIS A 131 -1.79 -0.92 3.91
C HIS A 131 -1.51 -2.39 3.61
N PHE A 132 -0.98 -3.18 4.57
CA PHE A 132 -0.76 -4.61 4.35
C PHE A 132 -2.04 -5.43 4.13
N GLN A 133 -3.21 -4.95 4.57
CA GLN A 133 -4.47 -5.61 4.26
C GLN A 133 -4.85 -5.41 2.79
N LEU A 134 -4.72 -4.17 2.28
CA LEU A 134 -5.06 -3.81 0.91
C LEU A 134 -4.00 -4.27 -0.11
N THR A 135 -2.72 -4.17 0.24
CA THR A 135 -1.57 -4.62 -0.55
C THR A 135 -0.82 -5.69 0.24
N PRO A 136 -1.28 -6.95 0.21
CA PRO A 136 -0.73 -8.01 1.03
C PRO A 136 0.73 -8.34 0.68
N PRO A 137 1.61 -8.52 1.69
CA PRO A 137 2.94 -9.06 1.48
C PRO A 137 2.90 -10.44 0.81
N SER A 138 3.84 -10.69 -0.12
CA SER A 138 4.02 -12.02 -0.71
C SER A 138 4.76 -12.91 0.28
N ILE A 139 4.04 -13.88 0.85
CA ILE A 139 4.57 -14.75 1.90
C ILE A 139 5.47 -15.83 1.28
N GLN A 140 6.75 -15.81 1.65
CA GLN A 140 7.73 -16.81 1.21
C GLN A 140 7.78 -17.98 2.18
N GLU A 141 7.77 -17.70 3.49
CA GLU A 141 7.91 -18.72 4.54
C GLU A 141 7.26 -18.25 5.85
N ILE A 142 6.49 -19.11 6.53
CA ILE A 142 6.02 -18.87 7.89
C ILE A 142 6.97 -19.56 8.86
N THR A 143 7.77 -18.79 9.59
CA THR A 143 8.81 -19.30 10.51
C THR A 143 8.27 -19.56 11.92
N ASP A 144 7.19 -18.88 12.34
CA ASP A 144 6.58 -19.11 13.66
C ASP A 144 5.56 -20.27 13.63
N GLN A 145 5.70 -21.20 14.57
CA GLN A 145 4.87 -22.40 14.63
C GLN A 145 3.43 -22.09 15.07
N ASN A 146 3.23 -21.10 15.95
CA ASN A 146 1.88 -20.72 16.40
C ASN A 146 1.12 -20.01 15.28
N LEU A 147 1.81 -19.15 14.53
CA LEU A 147 1.26 -18.50 13.34
C LEU A 147 0.90 -19.52 12.27
N ARG A 148 1.73 -20.55 12.06
CA ARG A 148 1.43 -21.65 11.13
C ARG A 148 0.17 -22.42 11.56
N LYS A 149 0.01 -22.75 12.84
CA LYS A 149 -1.20 -23.39 13.38
C LYS A 149 -2.44 -22.50 13.20
N LEU A 150 -2.31 -21.20 13.48
CA LEU A 150 -3.39 -20.23 13.28
C LEU A 150 -3.82 -20.20 11.81
N GLN A 151 -2.88 -20.18 10.87
CA GLN A 151 -3.18 -20.20 9.44
C GLN A 151 -3.96 -21.47 9.02
N GLN A 152 -3.59 -22.64 9.57
CA GLN A 152 -4.29 -23.89 9.31
C GLN A 152 -5.74 -23.86 9.80
N THR A 153 -6.00 -23.23 10.95
CA THR A 153 -7.38 -23.08 11.46
C THR A 153 -8.24 -22.13 10.64
N LEU A 154 -7.62 -21.12 10.02
CA LEU A 154 -8.31 -20.11 9.21
C LEU A 154 -8.49 -20.52 7.75
N SER A 155 -7.81 -21.58 7.30
CA SER A 155 -7.87 -22.10 5.93
C SER A 155 -8.14 -23.61 5.93
N PRO A 156 -9.35 -24.06 6.27
CA PRO A 156 -9.75 -25.44 5.99
C PRO A 156 -9.84 -25.58 4.45
N SER A 157 -8.99 -26.43 3.87
CA SER A 157 -8.86 -26.67 2.42
C SER A 157 -8.14 -25.60 1.60
N ARG A 158 -6.81 -25.57 1.71
CA ARG A 158 -5.95 -25.50 0.52
C ARG A 158 -4.95 -26.64 0.62
N ASP A 159 -5.26 -27.73 -0.05
CA ASP A 159 -4.32 -28.84 -0.24
C ASP A 159 -3.04 -28.28 -0.86
N ILE A 160 -1.99 -28.25 -0.04
CA ILE A 160 -0.62 -28.20 -0.52
C ILE A 160 -0.42 -29.50 -1.27
N ARG A 161 -0.38 -29.43 -2.61
CA ARG A 161 0.07 -30.52 -3.47
C ARG A 161 1.52 -30.83 -3.15
N ASP A 162 1.75 -31.70 -2.18
CA ASP A 162 2.96 -32.50 -2.13
C ASP A 162 2.77 -33.70 -3.08
N ASN A 163 3.59 -33.72 -4.13
CA ASN A 163 3.76 -34.87 -5.00
C ASN A 163 4.26 -36.06 -4.17
N ASN A 164 3.45 -37.10 -4.05
CA ASN A 164 3.94 -38.49 -4.03
C ASN A 164 2.82 -39.46 -4.42
N HIS A 165 3.16 -40.36 -5.35
CA HIS A 165 2.30 -41.41 -5.89
C HIS A 165 1.74 -42.33 -4.81
N THR A 166 0.43 -42.65 -4.88
CA THR A 166 -0.11 -44.02 -4.80
C THR A 166 -1.57 -44.03 -5.28
N THR A 167 -1.83 -44.86 -6.28
CA THR A 167 -3.13 -45.22 -6.86
C THR A 167 -4.10 -45.79 -5.83
N GLN A 168 -5.33 -45.28 -5.77
CA GLN A 168 -6.52 -46.09 -5.52
C GLN A 168 -7.80 -45.40 -6.00
N ALA A 169 -8.60 -46.15 -6.76
CA ALA A 169 -9.80 -45.72 -7.45
C ALA A 169 -11.03 -45.68 -6.52
N ARG A 170 -11.95 -44.72 -6.77
CA ARG A 170 -13.37 -44.80 -6.40
C ARG A 170 -14.23 -43.80 -7.20
N PRO A 171 -15.57 -43.94 -7.24
CA PRO A 171 -16.39 -44.07 -8.44
C PRO A 171 -17.05 -42.75 -8.88
N PRO A 172 -17.72 -42.70 -10.05
CA PRO A 172 -18.38 -41.49 -10.53
C PRO A 172 -19.63 -41.13 -9.70
N PRO A 173 -20.02 -39.85 -9.65
CA PRO A 173 -21.21 -39.40 -8.94
C PRO A 173 -22.49 -39.75 -9.73
N PRO A 174 -23.64 -39.95 -9.06
CA PRO A 174 -24.91 -40.19 -9.72
C PRO A 174 -25.44 -38.90 -10.34
N SER A 175 -25.92 -39.04 -11.57
CA SER A 175 -26.76 -38.09 -12.28
C SER A 175 -28.10 -37.89 -11.57
N TYR A 176 -28.51 -36.63 -11.37
CA TYR A 176 -29.90 -36.29 -11.12
C TYR A 176 -30.44 -35.34 -12.17
N GLU A 177 -31.60 -35.73 -12.65
CA GLU A 177 -32.39 -35.16 -13.72
C GLU A 177 -33.00 -33.81 -13.36
N SER A 178 -33.24 -33.09 -14.46
CA SER A 178 -34.06 -31.89 -14.58
C SER A 178 -35.49 -32.10 -14.07
N SER A 179 -36.03 -31.11 -13.37
CA SER A 179 -37.48 -30.89 -13.32
C SER A 179 -37.78 -29.41 -13.20
N GLN A 180 -38.78 -29.03 -13.99
CA GLN A 180 -39.15 -27.69 -14.42
C GLN A 180 -40.03 -26.95 -13.41
N GLN A 181 -39.93 -25.62 -13.50
CA GLN A 181 -41.00 -24.60 -13.41
C GLN A 181 -41.89 -24.55 -12.16
N SER A 182 -41.91 -23.38 -11.51
CA SER A 182 -43.11 -22.53 -11.51
C SER A 182 -42.81 -21.14 -10.93
N ALA A 183 -43.33 -20.12 -11.62
CA ALA A 183 -43.28 -18.72 -11.23
C ALA A 183 -44.40 -18.41 -10.23
N PHE A 184 -44.14 -17.55 -9.23
CA PHE A 184 -45.14 -16.69 -8.62
C PHE A 184 -44.54 -15.35 -8.13
N VAL A 185 -44.99 -14.30 -8.82
CA VAL A 185 -45.34 -12.92 -8.45
C VAL A 185 -45.14 -12.45 -7.00
N VAL A 186 -44.29 -11.42 -6.88
CA VAL A 186 -44.46 -10.10 -6.19
C VAL A 186 -45.09 -10.04 -4.78
N ASN A 187 -44.30 -9.61 -3.79
CA ASN A 187 -44.55 -8.36 -3.04
C ASN A 187 -43.37 -8.04 -2.09
N GLY A 188 -42.56 -7.04 -2.46
CA GLY A 188 -41.44 -6.54 -1.65
C GLY A 188 -41.46 -5.02 -1.58
N ARG A 189 -41.98 -4.52 -0.47
CA ARG A 189 -42.12 -3.11 -0.08
C ARG A 189 -40.72 -2.46 0.01
N VAL A 190 -40.41 -1.51 -0.88
CA VAL A 190 -39.13 -0.79 -0.87
C VAL A 190 -39.27 0.46 -0.01
N HIS A 191 -38.55 0.48 1.12
CA HIS A 191 -38.23 1.72 1.83
C HIS A 191 -37.12 2.43 1.06
N ALA A 192 -37.45 3.62 0.54
CA ALA A 192 -36.49 4.56 -0.02
C ALA A 192 -35.64 5.16 1.11
N GLY A 193 -34.38 4.76 1.18
CA GLY A 193 -33.33 5.41 1.94
C GLY A 193 -32.38 6.08 0.97
N SER A 194 -32.48 7.40 0.89
CA SER A 194 -31.52 8.30 0.26
C SER A 194 -30.13 8.07 0.85
N ASN A 195 -29.12 7.91 -0.02
CA ASN A 195 -27.75 8.41 0.17
C ASN A 195 -27.04 8.29 -1.17
N GLY A 196 -27.02 9.40 -1.90
CA GLY A 196 -26.13 9.58 -3.04
C GLY A 196 -24.73 9.86 -2.52
N ASP A 197 -23.93 8.81 -2.36
CA ASP A 197 -22.48 8.95 -2.36
C ASP A 197 -22.02 8.77 -3.80
N SER A 198 -21.73 9.91 -4.43
CA SER A 198 -20.93 10.02 -5.64
C SER A 198 -19.61 9.28 -5.42
N VAL A 199 -19.52 8.07 -5.97
CA VAL A 199 -18.26 7.37 -6.16
C VAL A 199 -17.45 8.19 -7.16
N GLN A 200 -16.64 9.12 -6.65
CA GLN A 200 -15.53 9.67 -7.41
C GLN A 200 -14.70 8.48 -7.88
N ALA A 201 -14.76 8.22 -9.18
CA ALA A 201 -13.84 7.31 -9.84
C ALA A 201 -12.43 7.78 -9.47
N GLN A 202 -11.78 7.02 -8.58
CA GLN A 202 -10.37 7.17 -8.33
C GLN A 202 -9.68 6.97 -9.66
N GLU A 203 -9.17 8.07 -10.20
CA GLU A 203 -8.27 8.10 -11.33
C GLU A 203 -7.07 7.22 -10.95
N TYR A 204 -7.10 5.95 -11.36
CA TYR A 204 -5.99 5.03 -11.17
C TYR A 204 -4.84 5.58 -11.99
N ASN A 205 -4.00 6.36 -11.33
CA ASN A 205 -2.85 7.01 -11.91
C ASN A 205 -1.82 5.94 -12.31
N LEU A 206 -1.89 5.51 -13.57
CA LEU A 206 -1.06 4.46 -14.17
C LEU A 206 0.41 4.90 -14.31
N GLU A 207 0.73 6.16 -14.06
CA GLU A 207 2.07 6.73 -14.19
C GLU A 207 3.00 6.40 -13.00
N GLN A 208 2.49 5.92 -11.86
CA GLN A 208 3.34 5.59 -10.72
C GLN A 208 4.19 4.31 -10.89
N PHE A 209 3.99 3.55 -11.97
CA PHE A 209 4.79 2.35 -12.25
C PHE A 209 5.97 2.59 -13.21
N GLU A 210 6.27 3.85 -13.54
CA GLU A 210 7.47 4.20 -14.27
C GLU A 210 8.63 4.56 -13.32
N ARG A 211 9.68 3.74 -13.43
CA ARG A 211 11.08 3.99 -13.04
C ARG A 211 11.45 3.88 -11.57
N VAL A 212 11.87 2.67 -11.18
CA VAL A 212 13.09 2.51 -10.38
C VAL A 212 14.09 1.69 -11.19
N ASN A 213 14.63 2.29 -12.24
CA ASN A 213 15.83 1.82 -12.92
C ASN A 213 17.08 2.46 -12.29
N ARG A 214 17.09 2.61 -10.95
CA ARG A 214 18.29 3.05 -10.24
C ARG A 214 19.22 1.85 -10.17
N ARG A 215 20.22 1.82 -11.07
CA ARG A 215 21.38 0.96 -10.88
C ARG A 215 21.94 1.25 -9.48
N PRO A 216 22.08 0.24 -8.60
CA PRO A 216 22.81 0.43 -7.37
C PRO A 216 24.22 0.87 -7.74
N ASP A 217 24.64 2.01 -7.19
CA ASP A 217 25.99 2.51 -7.35
C ASP A 217 26.93 1.56 -6.58
N CYS A 218 27.54 0.61 -7.30
CA CYS A 218 28.48 -0.35 -6.74
C CYS A 218 29.91 0.21 -6.76
N SER A 219 30.10 1.50 -6.44
CA SER A 219 31.43 2.06 -6.25
C SER A 219 31.99 1.55 -4.91
N VAL A 220 32.95 0.62 -4.97
CA VAL A 220 33.74 0.22 -3.80
C VAL A 220 34.78 1.32 -3.56
N SER A 221 34.88 1.80 -2.33
CA SER A 221 35.84 2.85 -1.99
C SER A 221 37.26 2.30 -1.89
N ASP A 222 38.27 3.08 -2.28
CA ASP A 222 39.68 2.69 -2.12
C ASP A 222 40.04 2.37 -0.66
N ALA A 223 39.34 2.99 0.30
CA ALA A 223 39.51 2.71 1.73
C ALA A 223 39.07 1.28 2.11
N GLU A 224 37.99 0.77 1.53
CA GLU A 224 37.53 -0.60 1.73
C GLU A 224 38.49 -1.61 1.09
N VAL A 225 38.98 -1.33 -0.12
CA VAL A 225 39.97 -2.17 -0.80
C VAL A 225 41.29 -2.23 0.00
N ASN A 226 41.76 -1.08 0.48
CA ASN A 226 43.00 -0.99 1.27
C ASN A 226 42.89 -1.67 2.64
N SER A 227 41.68 -1.83 3.18
CA SER A 227 41.47 -2.57 4.44
C SER A 227 41.65 -4.09 4.29
N LEU A 228 41.52 -4.63 3.07
CA LEU A 228 41.63 -6.05 2.78
C LEU A 228 43.08 -6.48 2.48
N ILE A 229 43.94 -5.55 2.07
CA ILE A 229 45.35 -5.83 1.76
C ILE A 229 46.17 -5.73 3.05
N PRO A 230 46.90 -6.77 3.46
CA PRO A 230 47.74 -6.70 4.65
C PRO A 230 48.83 -5.61 4.48
N PRO A 231 49.08 -4.79 5.52
CA PRO A 231 50.01 -3.67 5.42
C PRO A 231 51.45 -4.16 5.22
N ILE A 232 52.23 -3.38 4.47
CA ILE A 232 53.65 -3.67 4.27
C ILE A 232 54.37 -3.56 5.62
N PRO A 233 55.09 -4.60 6.05
CA PRO A 233 55.86 -4.59 7.29
C PRO A 233 56.96 -3.53 7.25
N SER A 234 57.17 -2.82 8.35
CA SER A 234 58.27 -1.85 8.51
C SER A 234 59.60 -2.49 8.89
N SER A 235 59.61 -3.77 9.24
CA SER A 235 60.80 -4.55 9.56
C SER A 235 60.63 -6.04 9.20
N PHE A 236 61.75 -6.71 9.02
CA PHE A 236 61.85 -8.13 8.67
C PHE A 236 62.78 -8.83 9.68
N PRO A 237 62.33 -9.08 10.91
CA PRO A 237 63.17 -9.66 11.97
C PRO A 237 63.76 -11.02 11.59
N GLU A 238 63.14 -11.71 10.62
CA GLU A 238 63.66 -12.97 10.08
C GLU A 238 65.03 -12.83 9.36
N LEU A 239 65.41 -11.60 8.98
CA LEU A 239 66.72 -11.29 8.41
C LEU A 239 67.80 -11.14 9.49
N ASP A 240 67.40 -10.78 10.73
CA ASP A 240 68.33 -10.54 11.84
C ASP A 240 68.98 -11.84 12.34
N ASP A 241 68.27 -12.96 12.18
CA ASP A 241 68.70 -14.31 12.59
C ASP A 241 69.51 -15.06 11.50
N MET A 242 69.69 -14.45 10.32
CA MET A 242 70.27 -15.12 9.15
C MET A 242 71.79 -14.93 9.08
N ALA A 243 72.52 -15.96 8.60
CA ALA A 243 73.97 -15.91 8.58
C ALA A 243 74.48 -14.90 7.52
N MET A 244 75.57 -14.18 7.82
CA MET A 244 76.20 -13.20 6.92
C MET A 244 76.41 -13.69 5.46
N PRO A 245 76.92 -14.90 5.18
CA PRO A 245 77.07 -15.37 3.80
C PRO A 245 75.71 -15.57 3.07
N GLU A 246 74.63 -15.89 3.80
CA GLU A 246 73.29 -16.02 3.23
C GLU A 246 72.68 -14.65 2.93
N LEU A 247 72.84 -13.69 3.85
CA LEU A 247 72.47 -12.28 3.64
C LEU A 247 73.18 -11.71 2.41
N GLN A 248 74.50 -11.93 2.31
CA GLN A 248 75.30 -11.46 1.19
C GLN A 248 74.84 -12.07 -0.13
N LYS A 249 74.51 -13.37 -0.13
CA LYS A 249 73.91 -14.05 -1.30
C LYS A 249 72.56 -13.45 -1.69
N ILE A 250 71.68 -13.16 -0.73
CA ILE A 250 70.37 -12.55 -0.99
C ILE A 250 70.51 -11.13 -1.53
N VAL A 251 71.54 -10.38 -1.11
CA VAL A 251 71.81 -9.02 -1.61
C VAL A 251 72.42 -9.03 -3.02
N GLU A 252 73.34 -9.96 -3.30
CA GLU A 252 74.10 -10.01 -4.56
C GLU A 252 73.35 -10.76 -5.68
N ASP A 253 72.47 -11.70 -5.35
CA ASP A 253 71.69 -12.49 -6.33
C ASP A 253 70.20 -12.11 -6.33
N PRO A 254 69.68 -11.44 -7.39
CA PRO A 254 68.28 -11.05 -7.48
C PRO A 254 67.32 -12.25 -7.55
N VAL A 255 67.78 -13.41 -8.01
CA VAL A 255 66.98 -14.65 -8.03
C VAL A 255 66.83 -15.20 -6.62
N ALA A 256 67.91 -15.20 -5.83
CA ALA A 256 67.89 -15.56 -4.41
C ALA A 256 66.97 -14.62 -3.60
N LEU A 257 67.03 -13.31 -3.84
CA LEU A 257 66.12 -12.34 -3.22
C LEU A 257 64.65 -12.62 -3.55
N LYS A 258 64.35 -12.84 -4.83
CA LYS A 258 62.97 -13.12 -5.26
C LYS A 258 62.44 -14.41 -4.64
N SER A 259 63.25 -15.47 -4.61
CA SER A 259 62.88 -16.75 -3.99
C SER A 259 62.67 -16.59 -2.48
N TYR A 260 63.54 -15.82 -1.80
CA TYR A 260 63.41 -15.51 -0.38
C TYR A 260 62.10 -14.79 -0.06
N VAL A 261 61.71 -13.79 -0.87
CA VAL A 261 60.45 -13.05 -0.71
C VAL A 261 59.24 -13.94 -1.00
N GLN A 262 59.30 -14.76 -2.05
CA GLN A 262 58.20 -15.65 -2.44
C GLN A 262 57.86 -16.71 -1.39
N ASN A 263 58.86 -17.15 -0.62
CA ASN A 263 58.69 -18.15 0.43
C ASN A 263 58.24 -17.57 1.79
N ARG A 264 57.78 -16.30 1.82
CA ARG A 264 57.28 -15.66 3.04
C ARG A 264 55.79 -15.91 3.19
N THR A 265 55.38 -16.27 4.41
CA THR A 265 53.97 -16.49 4.77
C THR A 265 53.07 -15.32 4.37
N ARG A 266 53.55 -14.08 4.50
CA ARG A 266 52.79 -12.87 4.11
C ARG A 266 52.47 -12.84 2.61
N VAL A 267 53.40 -13.29 1.77
CA VAL A 267 53.18 -13.36 0.31
C VAL A 267 52.22 -14.49 -0.05
N ASP A 268 52.30 -15.61 0.67
CA ASP A 268 51.33 -16.71 0.53
C ASP A 268 49.92 -16.26 0.92
N THR A 269 49.75 -15.54 2.04
CA THR A 269 48.46 -14.99 2.46
C THR A 269 47.84 -14.05 1.42
N VAL A 270 48.65 -13.18 0.79
CA VAL A 270 48.18 -12.29 -0.28
C VAL A 270 47.78 -13.09 -1.53
N ARG A 271 48.52 -14.15 -1.85
CA ARG A 271 48.21 -15.03 -2.99
C ARG A 271 46.90 -15.79 -2.78
N GLU A 272 46.72 -16.37 -1.60
CA GLU A 272 45.48 -17.06 -1.19
C GLU A 272 44.29 -16.10 -1.20
N LEU A 273 44.46 -14.87 -0.70
CA LEU A 273 43.42 -13.83 -0.74
C LEU A 273 43.03 -13.50 -2.18
N LYS A 274 44.01 -13.32 -3.07
CA LYS A 274 43.77 -13.07 -4.50
C LYS A 274 42.97 -14.20 -5.12
N GLU A 275 43.42 -15.45 -4.95
CA GLU A 275 42.74 -16.63 -5.51
C GLU A 275 41.32 -16.79 -4.95
N SER A 276 41.11 -16.49 -3.67
CA SER A 276 39.80 -16.50 -3.03
C SER A 276 38.86 -15.46 -3.62
N ILE A 277 39.32 -14.23 -3.86
CA ILE A 277 38.53 -13.16 -4.47
C ILE A 277 38.20 -13.50 -5.93
N GLU A 278 39.18 -13.95 -6.71
CA GLU A 278 38.97 -14.34 -8.11
C GLU A 278 37.93 -15.46 -8.20
N LYS A 279 38.06 -16.50 -7.39
CA LYS A 279 37.09 -17.59 -7.33
C LYS A 279 35.71 -17.11 -6.91
N SER A 280 35.61 -16.31 -5.84
CA SER A 280 34.34 -15.76 -5.38
C SER A 280 33.66 -14.89 -6.44
N ASN A 281 34.43 -14.12 -7.21
CA ASN A 281 33.89 -13.30 -8.29
C ASN A 281 33.36 -14.15 -9.45
N VAL A 282 34.08 -15.22 -9.83
CA VAL A 282 33.62 -16.16 -10.86
C VAL A 282 32.35 -16.89 -10.41
N ASP A 283 32.32 -17.37 -9.17
CA ASP A 283 31.15 -18.05 -8.59
C ASP A 283 29.93 -17.12 -8.57
N ALA A 284 30.12 -15.86 -8.15
CA ALA A 284 29.06 -14.85 -8.13
C ALA A 284 28.57 -14.51 -9.55
N ALA A 285 29.48 -14.33 -10.51
CA ALA A 285 29.14 -14.06 -11.90
C ALA A 285 28.33 -15.22 -12.52
N THR A 286 28.76 -16.46 -12.27
CA THR A 286 28.08 -17.67 -12.77
C THR A 286 26.69 -17.81 -12.16
N ALA A 287 26.56 -17.66 -10.83
CA ALA A 287 25.27 -17.72 -10.15
C ALA A 287 24.31 -16.58 -10.55
N ASN A 288 24.85 -15.42 -10.96
CA ASN A 288 24.05 -14.33 -11.51
C ASN A 288 23.59 -14.64 -12.93
N LEU A 289 24.47 -15.22 -13.76
CA LEU A 289 24.15 -15.63 -15.13
C LEU A 289 23.04 -16.68 -15.15
N GLU A 290 23.10 -17.68 -14.26
CA GLU A 290 22.06 -18.72 -14.12
C GLU A 290 20.66 -18.15 -13.80
N LYS A 291 20.60 -16.98 -13.17
CA LYS A 291 19.33 -16.32 -12.82
C LYS A 291 18.80 -15.43 -13.95
N GLN A 292 19.59 -15.15 -14.97
CA GLN A 292 19.24 -14.22 -16.04
C GLN A 292 17.97 -14.67 -16.77
N ASP A 293 17.88 -15.94 -17.16
CA ASP A 293 16.72 -16.46 -17.88
C ASP A 293 15.44 -16.34 -17.04
N LYS A 294 15.53 -16.67 -15.75
CA LYS A 294 14.40 -16.55 -14.82
C LYS A 294 13.96 -15.09 -14.65
N VAL A 295 14.91 -14.15 -14.58
CA VAL A 295 14.60 -12.72 -14.50
C VAL A 295 13.90 -12.25 -15.78
N ASN A 296 14.42 -12.63 -16.94
CA ASN A 296 13.81 -12.28 -18.23
C ASN A 296 12.38 -12.81 -18.34
N LEU A 297 12.15 -14.09 -18.00
CA LEU A 297 10.82 -14.69 -18.01
C LEU A 297 9.83 -13.95 -17.09
N LEU A 298 10.27 -13.58 -15.87
CA LEU A 298 9.43 -12.81 -14.95
C LEU A 298 9.17 -11.39 -15.45
N CYS A 299 10.16 -10.76 -16.11
CA CYS A 299 9.98 -9.45 -16.75
C CYS A 299 8.92 -9.53 -17.86
N ASP A 300 9.01 -10.53 -18.74
CA ASP A 300 8.06 -10.75 -19.83
C ASP A 300 6.64 -11.02 -19.28
N GLU A 301 6.54 -11.83 -18.21
CA GLU A 301 5.27 -12.11 -17.54
C GLU A 301 4.65 -10.83 -16.94
N VAL A 302 5.44 -10.03 -16.24
CA VAL A 302 4.99 -8.76 -15.66
C VAL A 302 4.55 -7.79 -16.75
N GLU A 303 5.29 -7.69 -17.86
CA GLU A 303 4.90 -6.85 -19.00
C GLU A 303 3.57 -7.32 -19.62
N GLY A 304 3.40 -8.63 -19.80
CA GLY A 304 2.14 -9.23 -20.26
C GLY A 304 0.97 -8.93 -19.33
N LEU A 305 1.17 -9.04 -18.01
CA LEU A 305 0.13 -8.72 -17.01
C LEU A 305 -0.22 -7.24 -16.99
N ARG A 306 0.77 -6.35 -17.11
CA ARG A 306 0.55 -4.89 -17.20
C ARG A 306 -0.28 -4.55 -18.43
N LYS A 307 0.00 -5.17 -19.58
CA LYS A 307 -0.79 -5.01 -20.80
C LYS A 307 -2.24 -5.47 -20.60
N GLN A 308 -2.45 -6.67 -20.07
CA GLN A 308 -3.80 -7.20 -19.80
C GLN A 308 -4.59 -6.33 -18.81
N LEU A 309 -3.91 -5.78 -17.80
CA LEU A 309 -4.52 -4.85 -16.87
C LEU A 309 -4.99 -3.58 -17.59
N GLY A 310 -4.13 -3.00 -18.43
CA GLY A 310 -4.48 -1.83 -19.24
C GLY A 310 -5.73 -2.07 -20.11
N GLU A 311 -5.76 -3.19 -20.84
CA GLU A 311 -6.90 -3.58 -21.67
C GLU A 311 -8.21 -3.74 -20.85
N LYS A 312 -8.13 -4.35 -19.66
CA LYS A 312 -9.30 -4.51 -18.79
C LYS A 312 -9.78 -3.20 -18.18
N VAL A 313 -8.86 -2.30 -17.81
CA VAL A 313 -9.19 -0.97 -17.29
C VAL A 313 -9.90 -0.16 -18.37
N GLU A 314 -9.39 -0.15 -19.61
CA GLU A 314 -10.02 0.55 -20.73
C GLU A 314 -11.44 0.01 -20.99
N ARG A 315 -11.60 -1.32 -21.03
CA ARG A 315 -12.93 -1.95 -21.20
C ARG A 315 -13.89 -1.61 -20.06
N TYR A 316 -13.41 -1.59 -18.83
CA TYR A 316 -14.21 -1.20 -17.68
C TYR A 316 -14.67 0.25 -17.78
N GLN A 317 -13.77 1.17 -18.14
CA GLN A 317 -14.11 2.58 -18.32
C GLN A 317 -15.16 2.79 -19.42
N GLU A 318 -15.07 2.04 -20.52
CA GLU A 318 -16.09 2.06 -21.59
C GLU A 318 -17.47 1.65 -21.06
N LEU A 319 -17.53 0.52 -20.34
CA LEU A 319 -18.77 0.03 -19.73
C LEU A 319 -19.32 0.97 -18.65
N ASP A 320 -18.45 1.63 -17.89
CA ASP A 320 -18.86 2.60 -16.88
C ASP A 320 -19.46 3.85 -17.53
N ARG A 321 -18.88 4.34 -18.65
CA ARG A 321 -19.46 5.44 -19.45
C ARG A 321 -20.83 5.06 -20.00
N GLU A 322 -20.97 3.86 -20.56
CA GLU A 322 -22.26 3.37 -21.08
C GLU A 322 -23.31 3.27 -19.95
N ARG A 323 -22.94 2.67 -18.82
CA ARG A 323 -23.80 2.62 -17.63
C ARG A 323 -24.22 4.02 -17.21
N ASN A 324 -23.28 4.97 -17.12
CA ASN A 324 -23.58 6.34 -16.72
C ASN A 324 -24.55 7.01 -17.69
N ALA A 325 -24.36 6.83 -19.00
CA ALA A 325 -25.29 7.37 -19.99
C ALA A 325 -26.71 6.80 -19.84
N LEU A 326 -26.85 5.52 -19.50
CA LEU A 326 -28.15 4.86 -19.32
C LEU A 326 -28.83 5.11 -17.98
N THR A 327 -28.04 5.30 -16.92
CA THR A 327 -28.54 5.40 -15.53
C THR A 327 -28.52 6.83 -14.98
N GLN A 328 -28.02 7.80 -15.76
CA GLN A 328 -28.04 9.19 -15.35
C GLN A 328 -29.48 9.63 -15.07
N PRO A 329 -29.78 10.11 -13.84
CA PRO A 329 -31.07 10.68 -13.54
C PRO A 329 -31.32 11.88 -14.46
N PRO A 330 -32.58 12.13 -14.87
CA PRO A 330 -32.91 13.29 -15.67
C PRO A 330 -32.40 14.57 -15.00
N ASP A 331 -31.78 15.44 -15.80
CA ASP A 331 -31.35 16.75 -15.34
C ASP A 331 -32.55 17.50 -14.75
N VAL A 332 -32.48 17.79 -13.44
CA VAL A 332 -33.56 18.44 -12.68
C VAL A 332 -33.83 19.83 -13.24
N ASP A 333 -32.81 20.53 -13.74
CA ASP A 333 -32.98 21.84 -14.35
C ASP A 333 -33.69 21.75 -15.72
N ASP A 334 -33.39 20.74 -16.52
CA ASP A 334 -34.16 20.43 -17.74
C ASP A 334 -35.61 20.07 -17.40
N ALA A 335 -35.84 19.24 -16.38
CA ALA A 335 -37.18 18.89 -15.93
C ALA A 335 -37.97 20.13 -15.46
N ILE A 336 -37.34 21.02 -14.67
CA ILE A 336 -37.93 22.28 -14.22
C ILE A 336 -38.23 23.20 -15.42
N ARG A 337 -37.31 23.30 -16.38
CA ARG A 337 -37.52 24.11 -17.59
C ARG A 337 -38.72 23.60 -18.39
N ARG A 338 -38.81 22.30 -18.65
CA ARG A 338 -39.94 21.67 -19.36
C ARG A 338 -41.26 21.87 -18.60
N LEU A 339 -41.24 21.73 -17.27
CA LEU A 339 -42.42 21.99 -16.44
C LEU A 339 -42.84 23.46 -16.47
N ASN A 340 -41.92 24.42 -16.51
CA ASN A 340 -42.27 25.84 -16.62
C ASN A 340 -42.96 26.16 -17.96
N VAL A 341 -42.47 25.59 -19.07
CA VAL A 341 -43.13 25.72 -20.38
C VAL A 341 -44.53 25.12 -20.33
N ALA A 342 -44.67 23.88 -19.85
CA ALA A 342 -45.97 23.23 -19.75
C ALA A 342 -46.93 23.95 -18.79
N LYS A 343 -46.42 24.53 -17.70
CA LYS A 343 -47.20 25.37 -16.78
C LYS A 343 -47.73 26.61 -17.51
N LYS A 344 -46.87 27.33 -18.23
CA LYS A 344 -47.27 28.52 -19.01
C LYS A 344 -48.30 28.18 -20.08
N ASN A 345 -48.17 27.04 -20.76
CA ASN A 345 -49.15 26.63 -21.77
C ASN A 345 -50.53 26.36 -21.15
N ALA A 346 -50.61 25.74 -19.97
CA ALA A 346 -51.89 25.56 -19.26
C ALA A 346 -52.51 26.89 -18.80
N ASP A 347 -51.66 27.86 -18.42
CA ASP A 347 -52.13 29.21 -18.10
C ASP A 347 -52.79 29.85 -19.33
N ASN A 348 -52.08 29.87 -20.46
CA ASN A 348 -52.59 30.40 -21.72
C ASN A 348 -53.88 29.70 -22.17
N GLU A 349 -53.94 28.37 -22.10
CA GLU A 349 -55.16 27.60 -22.44
C GLU A 349 -56.34 27.99 -21.54
N SER A 350 -56.10 28.27 -20.26
CA SER A 350 -57.17 28.74 -19.36
C SER A 350 -57.65 30.15 -19.68
N GLU A 351 -56.77 31.02 -20.18
CA GLU A 351 -57.15 32.35 -20.69
C GLU A 351 -57.97 32.22 -21.97
N GLU A 352 -57.55 31.37 -22.92
CA GLU A 352 -58.29 31.10 -24.17
C GLU A 352 -59.70 30.57 -23.88
N ILE A 353 -59.86 29.64 -22.92
CA ILE A 353 -61.17 29.16 -22.47
C ILE A 353 -62.04 30.30 -21.90
N GLY A 354 -61.40 31.25 -21.21
CA GLY A 354 -62.05 32.45 -20.68
C GLY A 354 -62.57 33.36 -21.80
N ASP A 355 -61.70 33.68 -22.75
CA ASP A 355 -62.02 34.52 -23.90
C ASP A 355 -63.13 33.89 -24.76
N ASP A 356 -63.01 32.60 -25.09
CA ASP A 356 -64.00 31.85 -25.86
C ASP A 356 -65.40 31.88 -25.21
N TRP A 357 -65.47 31.79 -23.87
CA TRP A 357 -66.73 31.85 -23.14
C TRP A 357 -67.39 33.23 -23.22
N VAL A 358 -66.59 34.30 -23.14
CA VAL A 358 -67.05 35.69 -23.30
C VAL A 358 -67.55 35.93 -24.73
N GLU A 359 -66.80 35.48 -25.74
CA GLU A 359 -67.18 35.58 -27.15
C GLU A 359 -68.48 34.82 -27.46
N SER A 360 -68.68 33.68 -26.82
CA SER A 360 -69.88 32.85 -26.91
C SER A 360 -71.10 33.43 -26.17
N ARG A 361 -71.00 34.64 -25.59
CA ARG A 361 -72.02 35.31 -24.78
C ARG A 361 -72.47 34.50 -23.55
N GLY A 362 -71.57 33.69 -22.98
CA GLY A 362 -71.81 32.98 -21.74
C GLY A 362 -72.84 31.84 -21.82
N SER A 363 -72.86 31.09 -22.92
CA SER A 363 -73.89 30.08 -23.23
C SER A 363 -73.99 28.95 -22.19
N ASP A 364 -72.93 28.16 -21.98
CA ASP A 364 -72.91 27.06 -21.01
C ASP A 364 -71.88 27.32 -19.90
N VAL A 365 -72.39 27.86 -18.79
CA VAL A 365 -71.59 28.14 -17.59
C VAL A 365 -71.02 26.86 -16.97
N SER A 366 -71.75 25.74 -17.03
CA SER A 366 -71.30 24.50 -16.39
C SER A 366 -70.12 23.90 -17.14
N ASP A 367 -70.19 23.91 -18.48
CA ASP A 367 -69.10 23.45 -19.34
C ASP A 367 -67.85 24.34 -19.23
N PHE A 368 -68.04 25.66 -19.17
CA PHE A 368 -66.95 26.61 -18.95
C PHE A 368 -66.25 26.38 -17.61
N VAL A 369 -67.00 26.37 -16.50
CA VAL A 369 -66.43 26.18 -15.16
C VAL A 369 -65.66 24.87 -15.11
N ARG A 370 -66.20 23.80 -15.72
CA ARG A 370 -65.53 22.50 -15.77
C ARG A 370 -64.18 22.58 -16.51
N LYS A 371 -64.16 23.08 -17.75
CA LYS A 371 -62.94 23.18 -18.57
C LYS A 371 -61.89 24.12 -17.98
N PHE A 372 -62.33 25.29 -17.49
CA PHE A 372 -61.46 26.28 -16.87
C PHE A 372 -60.80 25.73 -15.60
N MET A 373 -61.58 25.08 -14.74
CA MET A 373 -61.05 24.46 -13.51
C MET A 373 -60.12 23.29 -13.80
N GLU A 374 -60.41 22.47 -14.82
CA GLU A 374 -59.51 21.40 -15.28
C GLU A 374 -58.15 21.97 -15.70
N SER A 375 -58.13 23.04 -16.52
CA SER A 375 -56.89 23.68 -16.97
C SER A 375 -56.10 24.34 -15.82
N ARG A 376 -56.78 25.07 -14.92
CA ARG A 376 -56.15 25.69 -13.75
C ARG A 376 -55.61 24.68 -12.75
N LEU A 377 -56.28 23.54 -12.57
CA LEU A 377 -55.77 22.45 -11.74
C LEU A 377 -54.44 21.92 -12.28
N VAL A 378 -54.33 21.76 -13.61
CA VAL A 378 -53.09 21.34 -14.28
C VAL A 378 -51.99 22.37 -14.08
N TYR A 379 -52.28 23.67 -14.21
CA TYR A 379 -51.33 24.76 -13.92
C TYR A 379 -50.78 24.66 -12.49
N HIS A 380 -51.65 24.62 -11.47
CA HIS A 380 -51.23 24.62 -10.07
C HIS A 380 -50.50 23.33 -9.70
N THR A 381 -50.92 22.18 -10.24
CA THR A 381 -50.22 20.91 -10.06
C THR A 381 -48.79 20.97 -10.60
N ARG A 382 -48.59 21.58 -11.78
CA ARG A 382 -47.26 21.78 -12.37
C ARG A 382 -46.43 22.78 -11.55
N ALA A 383 -47.03 23.86 -11.05
CA ALA A 383 -46.38 24.83 -10.17
C ALA A 383 -45.86 24.17 -8.87
N ALA A 384 -46.71 23.38 -8.19
CA ALA A 384 -46.33 22.65 -6.98
C ALA A 384 -45.23 21.61 -7.24
N LYS A 385 -45.25 20.94 -8.39
CA LYS A 385 -44.17 20.03 -8.80
C LYS A 385 -42.83 20.75 -9.00
N ILE A 386 -42.83 21.95 -9.59
CA ILE A 386 -41.63 22.77 -9.75
C ILE A 386 -41.06 23.19 -8.39
N GLU A 387 -41.92 23.66 -7.48
CA GLU A 387 -41.49 24.03 -6.11
C GLU A 387 -40.88 22.85 -5.37
N ARG A 388 -41.52 21.68 -5.46
CA ARG A 388 -40.99 20.45 -4.86
C ARG A 388 -39.61 20.09 -5.43
N LEU A 389 -39.42 20.16 -6.74
CA LEU A 389 -38.13 19.87 -7.39
C LEU A 389 -37.03 20.88 -6.98
N ARG A 390 -37.38 22.16 -6.83
CA ARG A 390 -36.47 23.19 -6.33
C ARG A 390 -36.09 22.96 -4.87
N ASN A 391 -37.05 22.59 -4.03
CA ASN A 391 -36.81 22.33 -2.61
C ASN A 391 -36.00 21.05 -2.37
N THR A 392 -35.99 20.09 -3.29
CA THR A 392 -35.09 18.93 -3.23
C THR A 392 -33.65 19.24 -3.65
N MET A 393 -33.37 20.44 -4.19
CA MET A 393 -32.03 20.89 -4.58
C MET A 393 -31.39 21.86 -3.56
N SER A 394 -32.13 22.30 -2.54
CA SER A 394 -31.63 23.08 -1.40
C SER A 394 -31.38 22.17 -0.20
#